data_AF-A0ABD1R7Q2-F1
#
_entry.id   AF-A0ABD1R7Q2-F1
#
_cell.length_a   1.000
_cell.length_b   1.000
_cell.length_c   1.000
_cell.angle_alpha   90.00
_cell.angle_beta   90.00
_cell.angle_gamma   90.00
#
_symmetry.space_group_name_H-M   'P 1'
#
loop_
_entity.id
_entity.type
_entity.pdbx_description
1 polymer ?
#
loop_
_entity_poly.entity_id
_entity_poly.type
_entity_poly.pdbx_seq_one_letter_code
_entity_poly.pdbx_strand_id
1 'polypeptide(L)'
;MGRGRVELKRIENKINRQVTFAKRRNGLLKKAYELSVLCDAEVALIIFSNRGKLYEFCSSSSMLKTLDRYQKCNYGAPETNVSATEALELSSQQEYLKLKARYEALQRSQRNLLGEDLGPLNSKELESLERQLDMSLKQIRSTRTQAMLDTLTDLQRKELTLNEANKSLKQWLIESNQVSLQWNPSAQDQDQDHGGYGRQPSAQPQATDAFFHPLECEPTLHMGYSDPTAGPSVNYVSGWLP
;
A
#
# COMPACT_ATOMS: atom_id res chain seq x y z
N MET A 1 6.94 61.64 25.68
CA MET A 1 7.80 61.54 24.48
C MET A 1 6.90 61.48 23.25
N GLY A 2 6.96 62.48 22.37
CA GLY A 2 6.10 62.57 21.18
C GLY A 2 6.49 61.55 20.10
N ARG A 3 5.52 61.22 19.23
CA ARG A 3 5.70 60.28 18.12
C ARG A 3 6.30 61.03 16.93
N GLY A 4 7.55 60.73 16.55
CA GLY A 4 8.20 61.36 15.38
C GLY A 4 7.59 60.90 14.05
N ARG A 5 7.70 61.73 13.01
CA ARG A 5 7.31 61.40 11.63
C ARG A 5 8.22 60.28 11.10
N VAL A 6 7.64 59.30 10.41
CA VAL A 6 8.36 58.15 9.82
C VAL A 6 8.11 58.13 8.32
N GLU A 7 9.16 57.89 7.53
CA GLU A 7 9.06 57.73 6.08
C GLU A 7 8.29 56.46 5.69
N LEU A 8 7.53 56.51 4.58
CA LEU A 8 6.74 55.39 4.08
C LEU A 8 7.61 54.45 3.22
N LYS A 9 8.59 53.80 3.85
CA LYS A 9 9.47 52.79 3.23
C LYS A 9 9.64 51.58 4.14
N ARG A 10 10.18 50.49 3.59
CA ARG A 10 10.52 49.30 4.37
C ARG A 10 11.49 49.66 5.50
N ILE A 11 11.17 49.26 6.73
CA ILE A 11 12.07 49.44 7.88
C ILE A 11 13.16 48.36 7.81
N GLU A 12 14.41 48.75 7.60
CA GLU A 12 15.51 47.78 7.44
C GLU A 12 15.87 47.06 8.75
N ASN A 13 15.95 47.81 9.86
CA ASN A 13 16.25 47.26 11.17
C ASN A 13 15.17 46.25 11.60
N LYS A 14 15.58 44.99 11.79
CA LYS A 14 14.70 43.86 12.11
C LYS A 14 13.92 44.06 13.42
N ILE A 15 14.56 44.58 14.46
CA ILE A 15 13.93 44.79 15.78
C ILE A 15 12.87 45.89 15.68
N ASN A 16 13.22 47.04 15.09
CA ASN A 16 12.28 48.14 14.88
C ASN A 16 11.12 47.72 13.99
N ARG A 17 11.38 46.92 12.95
CA ARG A 17 10.33 46.38 12.07
C ARG A 17 9.38 45.46 12.83
N GLN A 18 9.87 44.57 13.69
CA GLN A 18 9.03 43.67 14.49
C GLN A 18 8.15 44.44 15.49
N VAL A 19 8.72 45.38 16.23
CA VAL A 19 7.97 46.22 17.18
C VAL A 19 6.94 47.07 16.44
N THR A 20 7.32 47.64 15.29
CA THR A 20 6.41 48.45 14.48
C THR A 20 5.30 47.61 13.86
N PHE A 21 5.60 46.40 13.37
CA PHE A 21 4.60 45.46 12.87
C PHE A 21 3.56 45.14 13.94
N ALA A 22 3.99 44.78 15.16
CA ALA A 22 3.07 44.48 16.25
C ALA A 22 2.16 45.68 16.58
N LYS A 23 2.74 46.88 16.68
CA LYS A 23 1.97 48.11 16.97
C LYS A 23 1.02 48.49 15.83
N ARG A 24 1.46 48.45 14.57
CA ARG A 24 0.64 48.81 13.41
C ARG A 24 -0.44 47.78 13.13
N ARG A 25 -0.13 46.48 13.21
CA ARG A 25 -1.11 45.39 13.10
C ARG A 25 -2.22 45.57 14.12
N ASN A 26 -1.89 45.79 15.40
CA ASN A 26 -2.89 46.01 16.44
C ASN A 26 -3.69 47.30 16.22
N GLY A 27 -3.04 48.38 15.75
CA GLY A 27 -3.74 49.62 15.40
C GLY A 27 -4.72 49.44 14.22
N LEU A 28 -4.32 48.69 13.20
CA LEU A 28 -5.15 48.39 12.03
C LEU A 28 -6.34 47.50 12.40
N LEU A 29 -6.11 46.48 13.24
CA LEU A 29 -7.17 45.64 13.78
C LEU A 29 -8.22 46.45 14.55
N LYS A 30 -7.78 47.38 15.39
CA LYS A 30 -8.70 48.29 16.10
C LYS A 30 -9.51 49.15 15.14
N LYS A 31 -8.88 49.67 14.08
CA LYS A 31 -9.58 50.48 13.07
C LYS A 31 -10.57 49.67 12.25
N ALA A 32 -10.22 48.44 11.86
CA ALA A 32 -11.14 47.53 11.18
C ALA A 32 -12.35 47.19 12.06
N TYR A 33 -12.12 46.94 13.35
CA TYR A 33 -13.20 46.72 14.32
C TYR A 33 -14.09 47.96 14.49
N GLU A 34 -13.50 49.13 14.72
CA GLU A 34 -14.24 50.40 14.82
C GLU A 34 -15.12 50.63 13.59
N LEU A 35 -14.58 50.44 12.38
CA LEU A 35 -15.34 50.59 11.13
C LEU A 35 -16.51 49.61 11.05
N SER A 36 -16.28 48.34 11.41
CA SER A 36 -17.33 47.32 11.36
C SER A 36 -18.50 47.63 12.29
N VAL A 37 -18.21 48.17 13.49
CA VAL A 37 -19.24 48.50 14.49
C VAL A 37 -19.93 49.83 14.18
N LEU A 38 -19.17 50.87 13.80
CA LEU A 38 -19.72 52.22 13.60
C LEU A 38 -20.58 52.33 12.34
N CYS A 39 -20.28 51.53 11.31
CA CYS A 39 -20.92 51.64 10.00
C CYS A 39 -21.70 50.37 9.60
N ASP A 40 -21.84 49.40 10.51
CA ASP A 40 -22.43 48.08 10.23
C ASP A 40 -21.84 47.43 8.95
N ALA A 41 -20.52 47.57 8.80
CA ALA A 41 -19.80 47.09 7.63
C ALA A 41 -19.17 45.72 7.90
N GLU A 42 -19.30 44.80 6.94
CA GLU A 42 -18.53 43.55 6.99
C GLU A 42 -17.08 43.83 6.59
N VAL A 43 -16.14 43.54 7.49
CA VAL A 43 -14.72 43.80 7.30
C VAL A 43 -13.92 42.54 7.59
N ALA A 44 -13.09 42.14 6.63
CA ALA A 44 -12.10 41.07 6.79
C ALA A 44 -10.69 41.63 6.56
N LEU A 45 -9.74 41.18 7.38
CA LEU A 45 -8.33 41.58 7.31
C LEU A 45 -7.45 40.35 7.46
N ILE A 46 -6.55 40.13 6.50
CA ILE A 46 -5.59 39.03 6.48
C ILE A 46 -4.18 39.62 6.38
N ILE A 47 -3.30 39.21 7.31
CA ILE A 47 -1.93 39.71 7.39
C ILE A 47 -0.96 38.54 7.54
N PHE A 48 -0.08 38.36 6.55
CA PHE A 48 1.05 37.45 6.66
C PHE A 48 2.29 38.21 7.13
N SER A 49 2.90 37.74 8.21
CA SER A 49 4.22 38.24 8.60
C SER A 49 5.29 37.73 7.63
N ASN A 50 6.46 38.38 7.66
CA ASN A 50 7.63 37.92 6.90
C ASN A 50 8.15 36.53 7.31
N ARG A 51 7.65 35.96 8.41
CA ARG A 51 7.94 34.58 8.85
C ARG A 51 6.82 33.60 8.47
N GLY A 52 5.85 34.01 7.66
CA GLY A 52 4.71 33.18 7.25
C GLY A 52 3.59 33.06 8.29
N LYS A 53 3.75 33.62 9.50
CA LYS A 53 2.68 33.59 10.51
C LYS A 53 1.49 34.44 10.05
N LEU A 54 0.31 33.81 10.02
CA LEU A 54 -0.99 34.40 9.73
C LEU A 54 -1.54 35.16 10.94
N TYR A 55 -2.06 36.34 10.70
CA TYR A 55 -2.90 37.11 11.61
C TYR A 55 -4.14 37.55 10.87
N GLU A 56 -5.31 37.24 11.42
CA GLU A 56 -6.57 37.50 10.77
C GLU A 56 -7.58 38.16 11.70
N PHE A 57 -8.51 38.90 11.10
CA PHE A 57 -9.67 39.47 11.77
C PHE A 57 -10.84 39.47 10.82
N CYS A 58 -12.01 39.10 11.34
CA CYS A 58 -13.26 39.14 10.63
C CYS A 58 -14.31 39.72 11.58
N SER A 59 -15.11 40.68 11.11
CA SER A 59 -16.24 41.20 11.90
C SER A 59 -17.42 40.24 11.92
N SER A 60 -17.49 39.29 10.98
CA SER A 60 -18.53 38.26 10.90
C SER A 60 -18.16 37.00 11.71
N SER A 61 -19.13 36.10 11.87
CA SER A 61 -18.93 34.80 12.53
C SER A 61 -17.88 33.90 11.86
N SER A 62 -17.52 34.14 10.60
CA SER A 62 -16.57 33.28 9.87
C SER A 62 -15.87 34.01 8.73
N MET A 63 -14.54 34.00 8.76
CA MET A 63 -13.69 34.46 7.67
C MET A 63 -14.05 33.79 6.33
N LEU A 64 -14.34 32.49 6.34
CA LEU A 64 -14.70 31.74 5.14
C LEU A 64 -15.95 32.30 4.47
N LYS A 65 -16.95 32.74 5.24
CA LYS A 65 -18.19 33.33 4.69
C LYS A 65 -17.91 34.68 4.02
N THR A 66 -17.07 35.51 4.63
CA THR A 66 -16.70 36.81 4.06
C THR A 66 -15.87 36.64 2.79
N LEU A 67 -14.95 35.66 2.76
CA LEU A 67 -14.19 35.31 1.57
C LEU A 67 -15.08 34.77 0.44
N ASP A 68 -16.03 33.89 0.75
CA ASP A 68 -17.01 33.38 -0.20
C ASP A 68 -17.91 34.51 -0.76
N ARG A 69 -18.32 35.47 0.08
CA ARG A 69 -19.04 36.68 -0.37
C ARG A 69 -18.17 37.56 -1.27
N TYR A 70 -16.91 37.80 -0.90
CA TYR A 70 -15.96 38.53 -1.75
C TYR A 70 -15.78 37.84 -3.10
N GLN A 71 -15.63 36.51 -3.11
CA GLN A 71 -15.59 35.72 -4.33
C GLN A 71 -16.90 35.76 -5.13
N LYS A 72 -18.04 35.93 -4.51
CA LYS A 72 -19.30 36.10 -5.26
C LYS A 72 -19.43 37.49 -5.88
N CYS A 73 -18.95 38.53 -5.19
CA CYS A 73 -19.06 39.92 -5.64
C CYS A 73 -17.98 40.33 -6.65
N ASN A 74 -16.74 39.89 -6.46
CA ASN A 74 -15.62 40.19 -7.37
C ASN A 74 -15.76 39.44 -8.71
N TYR A 75 -16.45 38.30 -8.71
CA TYR A 75 -16.64 37.44 -9.88
C TYR A 75 -18.01 37.65 -10.55
N GLY A 76 -18.75 38.69 -10.16
CA GLY A 76 -20.02 39.10 -10.75
C GLY A 76 -19.93 40.23 -11.79
N ALA A 77 -18.75 40.80 -12.04
CA ALA A 77 -18.52 41.87 -13.03
C ALA A 77 -17.29 41.57 -13.91
N PRO A 78 -17.35 41.80 -15.25
CA PRO A 78 -16.40 41.23 -16.18
C PRO A 78 -15.17 42.13 -16.38
N GLU A 79 -13.98 41.58 -16.19
CA GLU A 79 -12.73 42.12 -16.75
C GLU A 79 -12.08 41.04 -17.65
N THR A 80 -12.02 41.34 -18.95
CA THR A 80 -12.01 40.41 -20.09
C THR A 80 -10.76 39.54 -20.29
N ASN A 81 -9.73 39.65 -19.43
CA ASN A 81 -8.44 38.95 -19.65
C ASN A 81 -8.05 37.89 -18.60
N VAL A 82 -8.86 37.67 -17.55
CA VAL A 82 -8.61 36.63 -16.52
C VAL A 82 -9.49 35.38 -16.73
N SER A 83 -10.48 35.47 -17.63
CA SER A 83 -11.51 34.48 -17.87
C SER A 83 -10.99 33.10 -18.31
N ALA A 84 -9.90 33.01 -19.07
CA ALA A 84 -9.40 31.73 -19.57
C ALA A 84 -8.69 30.91 -18.48
N THR A 85 -7.92 31.56 -17.60
CA THR A 85 -7.19 30.90 -16.52
C THR A 85 -8.14 30.54 -15.37
N GLU A 86 -9.08 31.43 -15.05
CA GLU A 86 -10.10 31.20 -14.01
C GLU A 86 -11.16 30.17 -14.43
N ALA A 87 -11.56 30.13 -15.71
CA ALA A 87 -12.42 29.04 -16.21
C ALA A 87 -11.71 27.68 -16.13
N LEU A 88 -10.39 27.64 -16.38
CA LEU A 88 -9.60 26.42 -16.24
C LEU A 88 -9.51 25.97 -14.78
N GLU A 89 -9.34 26.91 -13.85
CA GLU A 89 -9.19 26.62 -12.42
C GLU A 89 -10.53 26.22 -11.76
N LEU A 90 -11.63 26.90 -12.10
CA LEU A 90 -12.99 26.50 -11.72
C LEU A 90 -13.38 25.15 -12.34
N SER A 91 -13.03 24.94 -13.61
CA SER A 91 -13.23 23.63 -14.27
C SER A 91 -12.42 22.55 -13.57
N SER A 92 -11.15 22.78 -13.24
CA SER A 92 -10.31 21.85 -12.52
C SER A 92 -10.86 21.50 -11.14
N GLN A 93 -11.32 22.52 -10.38
CA GLN A 93 -11.95 22.31 -9.08
C GLN A 93 -13.26 21.52 -9.19
N GLN A 94 -14.08 21.82 -10.20
CA GLN A 94 -15.33 21.11 -10.44
C GLN A 94 -15.08 19.64 -10.83
N GLU A 95 -14.09 19.37 -11.69
CA GLU A 95 -13.66 18.02 -12.04
C GLU A 95 -13.11 17.27 -10.83
N TYR A 96 -12.34 17.95 -9.97
CA TYR A 96 -11.89 17.38 -8.70
C TYR A 96 -13.05 16.99 -7.79
N LEU A 97 -14.06 17.85 -7.63
CA LEU A 97 -15.24 17.56 -6.81
C LEU A 97 -16.05 16.39 -7.39
N LYS A 98 -16.22 16.33 -8.72
CA LYS A 98 -16.85 15.19 -9.40
C LYS A 98 -16.08 13.89 -9.15
N LEU A 99 -14.75 13.93 -9.29
CA LEU A 99 -13.88 12.78 -9.06
C LEU A 99 -13.95 12.34 -7.59
N LYS A 100 -13.90 13.28 -6.65
CA LYS A 100 -14.02 13.01 -5.22
C LYS A 100 -15.34 12.33 -4.88
N ALA A 101 -16.45 12.83 -5.42
CA ALA A 101 -17.76 12.19 -5.22
C ALA A 101 -17.82 10.76 -5.76
N ARG A 102 -17.22 10.51 -6.94
CA ARG A 102 -17.09 9.15 -7.51
C ARG A 102 -16.22 8.25 -6.63
N TYR A 103 -15.11 8.77 -6.12
CA TYR A 103 -14.22 8.04 -5.21
C TYR A 103 -14.94 7.67 -3.91
N GLU A 104 -15.65 8.61 -3.29
CA GLU A 104 -16.41 8.36 -2.06
C GLU A 104 -17.54 7.34 -2.28
N ALA A 105 -18.20 7.36 -3.44
CA ALA A 105 -19.20 6.35 -3.80
C ALA A 105 -18.57 4.97 -3.98
N LEU A 106 -17.42 4.90 -4.66
CA LEU A 106 -16.67 3.65 -4.83
C LEU A 106 -16.16 3.10 -3.49
N GLN A 107 -15.63 3.96 -2.63
CA GLN A 107 -15.14 3.59 -1.31
C GLN A 107 -16.26 3.04 -0.42
N ARG A 108 -17.45 3.67 -0.46
CA ARG A 108 -18.65 3.13 0.22
C ARG A 108 -19.04 1.77 -0.33
N SER A 109 -19.07 1.60 -1.65
CA SER A 109 -19.37 0.30 -2.26
C SER A 109 -18.35 -0.77 -1.86
N GLN A 110 -17.06 -0.43 -1.74
CA GLN A 110 -16.03 -1.36 -1.29
C GLN A 110 -16.27 -1.80 0.15
N ARG A 111 -16.57 -0.87 1.06
CA ARG A 111 -16.90 -1.19 2.46
C ARG A 111 -18.09 -2.12 2.55
N ASN A 112 -19.15 -1.85 1.79
CA ASN A 112 -20.32 -2.73 1.73
C ASN A 112 -19.93 -4.16 1.28
N LEU A 113 -19.10 -4.28 0.23
CA LEU A 113 -18.61 -5.60 -0.24
C LEU A 113 -17.76 -6.33 0.80
N LEU A 114 -17.12 -5.61 1.72
CA LEU A 114 -16.37 -6.16 2.86
C LEU A 114 -17.26 -6.43 4.09
N GLY A 115 -18.56 -6.13 4.02
CA GLY A 115 -19.51 -6.29 5.13
C GLY A 115 -19.49 -5.14 6.15
N GLU A 116 -18.84 -4.02 5.82
CA GLU A 116 -18.80 -2.81 6.64
C GLU A 116 -19.91 -1.81 6.24
N ASP A 117 -20.27 -0.89 7.14
CA ASP A 117 -21.19 0.23 6.89
C ASP A 117 -22.54 -0.15 6.23
N LEU A 118 -23.10 -1.33 6.54
CA LEU A 118 -24.33 -1.85 5.91
C LEU A 118 -25.63 -1.17 6.37
N GLY A 119 -25.59 -0.43 7.49
CA GLY A 119 -26.78 0.18 8.11
C GLY A 119 -27.65 1.08 7.20
N PRO A 120 -27.07 1.85 6.24
CA PRO A 120 -27.85 2.66 5.30
C PRO A 120 -28.55 1.88 4.19
N LEU A 121 -28.23 0.59 3.99
CA LEU A 121 -28.81 -0.22 2.91
C LEU A 121 -30.18 -0.74 3.32
N ASN A 122 -31.12 -0.74 2.38
CA ASN A 122 -32.42 -1.39 2.58
C ASN A 122 -32.33 -2.91 2.30
N SER A 123 -33.40 -3.65 2.64
CA SER A 123 -33.41 -5.12 2.50
C SER A 123 -33.16 -5.61 1.08
N LYS A 124 -33.69 -4.93 0.05
CA LYS A 124 -33.49 -5.31 -1.35
C LYS A 124 -32.04 -5.08 -1.78
N GLU A 125 -31.43 -3.99 -1.34
CA GLU A 125 -30.02 -3.68 -1.61
C GLU A 125 -29.10 -4.71 -0.96
N LEU A 126 -29.41 -5.13 0.27
CA LEU A 126 -28.65 -6.13 0.99
C LEU A 126 -28.77 -7.52 0.34
N GLU A 127 -29.97 -7.94 -0.04
CA GLU A 127 -30.19 -9.18 -0.80
C GLU A 127 -29.44 -9.18 -2.15
N SER A 128 -29.43 -8.04 -2.85
CA SER A 128 -28.68 -7.89 -4.10
C SER A 128 -27.18 -8.03 -3.87
N LEU A 129 -26.65 -7.41 -2.81
CA LEU A 129 -25.24 -7.48 -2.45
C LEU A 129 -24.83 -8.91 -2.08
N GLU A 130 -25.65 -9.61 -1.29
CA GLU A 130 -25.43 -11.01 -0.92
C GLU A 130 -25.36 -11.91 -2.16
N ARG A 131 -26.33 -11.79 -3.07
CA ARG A 131 -26.33 -12.56 -4.33
C ARG A 131 -25.09 -12.28 -5.16
N GLN A 132 -24.66 -11.02 -5.25
CA GLN A 132 -23.46 -10.64 -5.98
C GLN A 132 -22.19 -11.26 -5.37
N LEU A 133 -22.07 -11.25 -4.04
CA LEU A 133 -20.95 -11.86 -3.33
C LEU A 133 -20.95 -13.39 -3.47
N ASP A 134 -22.09 -14.05 -3.35
CA ASP A 134 -22.19 -15.51 -3.51
C ASP A 134 -21.82 -15.95 -4.94
N MET A 135 -22.34 -15.25 -5.96
CA MET A 135 -22.02 -15.54 -7.36
C MET A 135 -20.52 -15.36 -7.65
N SER A 136 -19.93 -14.25 -7.22
CA SER A 136 -18.51 -13.97 -7.44
C SER A 136 -17.61 -14.94 -6.67
N LEU A 137 -17.96 -15.30 -5.44
CA LEU A 137 -17.23 -16.29 -4.64
C LEU A 137 -17.25 -17.68 -5.30
N LYS A 138 -18.41 -18.12 -5.81
CA LYS A 138 -18.54 -19.37 -6.57
C LYS A 138 -17.64 -19.36 -7.82
N GLN A 139 -17.63 -18.25 -8.56
CA GLN A 139 -16.77 -18.10 -9.73
C GLN A 139 -15.28 -18.17 -9.35
N ILE A 140 -14.84 -17.42 -8.34
CA ILE A 140 -13.45 -17.42 -7.87
C ILE A 140 -13.01 -18.83 -7.45
N ARG A 141 -13.85 -19.54 -6.69
CA ARG A 141 -13.57 -20.91 -6.26
C ARG A 141 -13.47 -21.87 -7.43
N SER A 142 -14.38 -21.77 -8.41
CA SER A 142 -14.36 -22.58 -9.62
C SER A 142 -13.07 -22.34 -10.42
N THR A 143 -12.73 -21.08 -10.71
CA THR A 143 -11.51 -20.72 -11.44
C THR A 143 -10.24 -21.18 -10.72
N ARG A 144 -10.17 -21.01 -9.39
CA ARG A 144 -9.04 -21.49 -8.59
C ARG A 144 -8.88 -23.00 -8.65
N THR A 145 -9.99 -23.72 -8.54
CA THR A 145 -10.00 -25.19 -8.61
C THR A 145 -9.56 -25.66 -10.00
N GLN A 146 -10.07 -25.04 -11.06
CA GLN A 146 -9.68 -25.35 -12.43
C GLN A 146 -8.17 -25.14 -12.64
N ALA A 147 -7.62 -24.00 -12.20
CA ALA A 147 -6.19 -23.72 -12.32
C ALA A 147 -5.32 -24.75 -11.56
N MET A 148 -5.78 -25.22 -10.39
CA MET A 148 -5.10 -26.29 -9.65
C MET A 148 -5.13 -27.62 -10.41
N LEU A 149 -6.28 -27.98 -11.00
CA LEU A 149 -6.41 -29.19 -11.80
C LEU A 149 -5.51 -29.14 -13.05
N ASP A 150 -5.48 -28.02 -13.75
CA ASP A 150 -4.64 -27.83 -14.92
C ASP A 150 -3.15 -28.03 -14.54
N THR A 151 -2.71 -27.41 -13.44
CA THR A 151 -1.36 -27.58 -12.91
C THR A 151 -1.05 -29.04 -12.55
N LEU A 152 -2.00 -29.75 -11.93
CA LEU A 152 -1.84 -31.15 -11.59
C LEU A 152 -1.65 -32.00 -12.86
N THR A 153 -2.48 -31.78 -13.89
CA THR A 153 -2.37 -32.52 -15.15
C THR A 153 -1.04 -32.27 -15.87
N ASP A 154 -0.55 -31.03 -15.85
CA ASP A 154 0.74 -30.69 -16.44
C ASP A 154 1.92 -31.33 -15.69
N LEU A 155 1.87 -31.39 -14.37
CA LEU A 155 2.87 -32.08 -13.57
C LEU A 155 2.86 -33.60 -13.83
N GLN A 156 1.68 -34.20 -13.92
CA GLN A 156 1.55 -35.63 -14.25
C GLN A 156 2.12 -35.96 -15.63
N ARG A 157 1.89 -35.10 -16.65
CA ARG A 157 2.51 -35.27 -17.97
C ARG A 157 4.03 -35.19 -17.90
N LYS A 158 4.57 -34.21 -17.17
CA LYS A 158 6.03 -34.05 -16.99
C LYS A 158 6.64 -35.26 -16.28
N GLU A 159 5.98 -35.76 -15.24
CA GLU A 159 6.41 -36.97 -14.53
C GLU A 159 6.51 -38.17 -15.47
N LEU A 160 5.48 -38.40 -16.29
CA LEU A 160 5.47 -39.48 -17.28
C LEU A 160 6.63 -39.34 -18.28
N THR A 161 6.81 -38.16 -18.89
CA THR A 161 7.90 -37.91 -19.84
C THR A 161 9.28 -38.11 -19.19
N LEU A 162 9.49 -37.62 -17.97
CA LEU A 162 10.75 -37.81 -17.24
C LEU A 162 10.99 -39.28 -16.89
N ASN A 163 9.95 -40.03 -16.54
CA ASN A 163 10.05 -41.45 -16.25
C ASN A 163 10.43 -42.25 -17.50
N GLU A 164 9.84 -41.94 -18.65
CA GLU A 164 10.19 -42.55 -19.95
C GLU A 164 11.63 -42.23 -20.36
N ALA A 165 12.06 -40.98 -20.23
CA ALA A 165 13.44 -40.58 -20.49
C ALA A 165 14.42 -41.31 -19.56
N ASN A 166 14.11 -41.39 -18.26
CA ASN A 166 14.94 -42.11 -17.29
C ASN A 166 15.01 -43.63 -17.58
N LYS A 167 13.91 -44.26 -18.01
CA LYS A 167 13.92 -45.67 -18.44
C LYS A 167 14.83 -45.87 -19.64
N SER A 168 14.72 -45.01 -20.64
CA SER A 168 15.59 -45.05 -21.83
C SER A 168 17.07 -44.90 -21.43
N LEU A 169 17.41 -43.92 -20.58
CA LEU A 169 18.79 -43.72 -20.11
C LEU A 169 19.33 -44.92 -19.33
N LYS A 170 18.52 -45.55 -18.46
CA LYS A 170 18.92 -46.77 -17.76
C LYS A 170 19.21 -47.92 -18.74
N GLN A 171 18.39 -48.07 -19.77
CA GLN A 171 18.59 -49.07 -20.80
C GLN A 171 19.90 -48.81 -21.57
N TRP A 172 20.12 -47.56 -22.00
CA TRP A 172 21.37 -47.14 -22.66
C TRP A 172 22.60 -47.38 -21.79
N LEU A 173 22.52 -47.13 -20.47
CA LEU A 173 23.63 -47.38 -19.54
C LEU A 173 23.95 -48.88 -19.45
N ILE A 174 22.93 -49.74 -19.37
CA ILE A 174 23.11 -51.19 -19.34
C ILE A 174 23.75 -51.69 -20.64
N GLU A 175 23.28 -51.20 -21.78
CA GLU A 175 23.84 -51.54 -23.10
C GLU A 175 25.29 -51.06 -23.24
N SER A 176 25.59 -49.82 -22.84
CA SER A 176 26.95 -49.26 -22.88
C SER A 176 27.91 -50.00 -21.93
N ASN A 177 27.44 -50.42 -20.75
CA ASN A 177 28.24 -51.20 -19.81
C ASN A 177 28.48 -52.64 -20.31
N GLN A 178 27.49 -53.26 -20.97
CA GLN A 178 27.68 -54.55 -21.64
C GLN A 178 28.70 -54.46 -22.79
N VAL A 179 28.65 -53.40 -23.60
CA VAL A 179 29.65 -53.14 -24.64
C VAL A 179 31.03 -52.88 -24.04
N SER A 180 31.14 -52.16 -22.92
CA SER A 180 32.44 -51.95 -22.23
C SER A 180 33.03 -53.24 -21.65
N LEU A 181 32.21 -54.15 -21.13
CA LEU A 181 32.64 -55.48 -20.68
C LEU A 181 33.07 -56.39 -21.85
N GLN A 182 32.53 -56.17 -23.05
CA GLN A 182 32.94 -56.88 -24.26
C GLN A 182 34.27 -56.39 -24.84
N TRP A 183 34.62 -55.11 -24.61
CA TRP A 183 35.84 -54.47 -25.13
C TRP A 183 37.04 -54.47 -24.16
N ASN A 184 36.93 -55.10 -22.99
CA ASN A 184 38.08 -55.38 -22.12
C ASN A 184 38.22 -56.88 -21.79
N PRO A 185 38.68 -57.73 -22.73
CA PRO A 185 38.89 -59.16 -22.50
C PRO A 185 40.23 -59.49 -21.82
N SER A 186 41.00 -58.50 -21.36
CA SER A 186 42.40 -58.70 -21.00
C SER A 186 42.74 -58.12 -19.63
N ALA A 187 42.31 -58.83 -18.59
CA ALA A 187 43.05 -58.96 -17.32
C ALA A 187 42.49 -60.13 -16.47
N GLN A 188 42.42 -61.35 -17.00
CA GLN A 188 42.43 -62.58 -16.21
C GLN A 188 42.48 -63.81 -17.13
N ASP A 189 43.67 -64.13 -17.65
CA ASP A 189 44.10 -65.52 -17.72
C ASP A 189 45.62 -65.61 -17.93
N GLN A 190 46.36 -65.52 -16.82
CA GLN A 190 47.68 -66.11 -16.67
C GLN A 190 47.79 -66.52 -15.20
N ASP A 191 47.37 -67.74 -14.90
CA ASP A 191 48.28 -68.77 -14.38
C ASP A 191 47.49 -70.01 -13.98
N GLN A 192 47.75 -71.11 -14.70
CA GLN A 192 47.55 -72.45 -14.16
C GLN A 192 48.84 -72.88 -13.45
N ASP A 193 48.67 -73.10 -12.15
CA ASP A 193 49.32 -74.14 -11.36
C ASP A 193 50.76 -73.89 -10.90
N HIS A 194 50.93 -73.47 -9.64
CA HIS A 194 51.79 -74.15 -8.66
C HIS A 194 51.46 -73.68 -7.22
N GLY A 195 51.53 -74.61 -6.27
CA GLY A 195 50.86 -74.54 -4.97
C GLY A 195 51.40 -73.55 -3.93
N GLY A 196 50.61 -73.36 -2.86
CA GLY A 196 51.11 -72.88 -1.57
C GLY A 196 50.33 -71.73 -0.93
N TYR A 197 49.59 -72.07 0.14
CA TYR A 197 49.24 -71.25 1.31
C TYR A 197 48.61 -69.85 1.12
N GLY A 198 47.29 -69.81 1.36
CA GLY A 198 46.68 -68.93 2.36
C GLY A 198 46.51 -67.45 2.04
N ARG A 199 45.25 -67.01 1.87
CA ARG A 199 44.64 -65.94 2.69
C ARG A 199 43.18 -65.69 2.29
N GLN A 200 42.34 -65.66 3.33
CA GLN A 200 41.04 -64.99 3.37
C GLN A 200 41.24 -63.47 3.31
N PRO A 201 40.31 -62.70 2.71
CA PRO A 201 39.31 -61.99 3.52
C PRO A 201 37.92 -61.96 2.84
N SER A 202 36.78 -62.24 3.47
CA SER A 202 36.02 -61.42 4.44
C SER A 202 35.86 -59.93 4.07
N ALA A 203 34.75 -59.58 3.41
CA ALA A 203 34.11 -58.26 3.49
C ALA A 203 32.68 -58.25 2.89
N GLN A 204 31.67 -58.53 3.72
CA GLN A 204 30.52 -57.61 3.87
C GLN A 204 30.96 -56.60 4.94
N PRO A 205 30.57 -55.29 4.90
CA PRO A 205 29.18 -54.92 5.18
C PRO A 205 28.66 -53.57 4.59
N GLN A 206 27.32 -53.49 4.54
CA GLN A 206 26.42 -52.38 4.91
C GLN A 206 26.73 -50.89 4.62
N ALA A 207 25.67 -50.26 4.10
CA ALA A 207 25.13 -48.93 4.42
C ALA A 207 25.90 -47.67 3.99
N THR A 208 25.25 -46.88 3.11
CA THR A 208 25.02 -45.45 3.35
C THR A 208 23.65 -45.05 2.78
N ASP A 209 22.66 -44.98 3.67
CA ASP A 209 21.62 -43.95 3.62
C ASP A 209 22.30 -42.59 3.45
N ALA A 210 21.92 -41.84 2.41
CA ALA A 210 21.86 -40.37 2.39
C ALA A 210 21.72 -39.88 0.95
N PHE A 211 20.49 -39.76 0.41
CA PHE A 211 20.18 -38.66 -0.52
C PHE A 211 18.68 -38.40 -0.76
N PHE A 212 17.83 -38.62 0.24
CA PHE A 212 16.50 -38.01 0.25
C PHE A 212 16.22 -37.47 1.64
N HIS A 213 16.28 -36.15 1.79
CA HIS A 213 15.60 -35.48 2.90
C HIS A 213 14.09 -35.58 2.63
N PRO A 214 13.28 -36.11 3.57
CA PRO A 214 11.85 -35.92 3.53
C PRO A 214 11.59 -34.42 3.72
N LEU A 215 10.92 -33.78 2.77
CA LEU A 215 10.34 -32.48 3.04
C LEU A 215 9.20 -32.70 4.05
N GLU A 216 9.42 -32.30 5.28
CA GLU A 216 8.35 -32.12 6.26
C GLU A 216 7.38 -31.08 5.70
N CYS A 217 6.14 -31.52 5.43
CA CYS A 217 5.01 -30.63 5.27
C CYS A 217 4.77 -29.94 6.63
N GLU A 218 5.31 -28.75 6.80
CA GLU A 218 4.88 -27.84 7.86
C GLU A 218 3.40 -27.45 7.64
N PRO A 219 2.49 -27.72 8.59
CA PRO A 219 1.09 -27.38 8.47
C PRO A 219 0.88 -25.93 8.88
N THR A 220 0.97 -24.98 7.95
CA THR A 220 0.54 -23.59 8.26
C THR A 220 -0.97 -23.43 8.09
N LEU A 221 -1.73 -24.08 8.97
CA LEU A 221 -3.08 -23.66 9.34
C LEU A 221 -3.01 -23.03 10.73
N HIS A 222 -2.87 -21.70 10.79
CA HIS A 222 -3.23 -20.94 11.98
C HIS A 222 -4.41 -20.03 11.61
N MET A 223 -5.57 -20.64 11.47
CA MET A 223 -6.86 -19.94 11.52
C MET A 223 -7.20 -19.77 13.00
N GLY A 224 -6.74 -18.67 13.60
CA GLY A 224 -7.15 -18.28 14.94
C GLY A 224 -8.61 -17.82 14.93
N TYR A 225 -9.50 -18.68 15.43
CA TYR A 225 -10.75 -18.24 16.04
C TYR A 225 -10.41 -17.59 17.38
N SER A 226 -10.72 -16.32 17.55
CA SER A 226 -10.81 -15.67 18.86
C SER A 226 -12.28 -15.46 19.20
N ASP A 227 -12.82 -16.32 20.06
CA ASP A 227 -14.11 -16.12 20.73
C ASP A 227 -13.87 -15.38 22.07
N PRO A 228 -14.76 -14.49 22.54
CA PRO A 228 -14.43 -13.46 23.51
C PRO A 228 -14.80 -13.88 24.93
N THR A 229 -13.86 -14.33 25.75
CA THR A 229 -14.02 -14.31 27.23
C THR A 229 -12.67 -14.35 27.95
N ALA A 230 -12.04 -13.19 28.18
CA ALA A 230 -11.23 -12.92 29.38
C ALA A 230 -10.70 -11.48 29.37
N GLY A 231 -10.96 -10.76 30.46
CA GLY A 231 -10.47 -9.41 30.72
C GLY A 231 -8.96 -9.33 31.05
N PRO A 232 -8.46 -8.13 31.40
CA PRO A 232 -7.25 -7.57 30.82
C PRO A 232 -5.99 -7.92 31.60
N SER A 233 -4.86 -8.00 30.89
CA SER A 233 -3.53 -7.93 31.48
C SER A 233 -2.70 -6.88 30.74
N VAL A 234 -2.52 -5.78 31.45
CA VAL A 234 -1.60 -4.68 31.16
C VAL A 234 -0.17 -5.22 31.21
N ASN A 235 0.68 -4.87 30.24
CA ASN A 235 2.09 -4.60 30.55
C ASN A 235 2.82 -3.76 29.47
N TYR A 236 3.48 -2.75 30.01
CA TYR A 236 4.41 -1.78 29.45
C TYR A 236 5.67 -2.41 28.86
N VAL A 237 6.21 -1.85 27.75
CA VAL A 237 7.66 -1.57 27.52
C VAL A 237 7.74 -0.51 26.39
N SER A 238 8.03 0.79 26.60
CA SER A 238 9.27 1.49 26.97
C SER A 238 10.45 1.35 25.99
N GLY A 239 10.51 2.26 25.00
CA GLY A 239 11.73 2.96 24.53
C GLY A 239 12.80 2.17 23.76
N TRP A 240 13.39 2.80 22.73
CA TRP A 240 14.82 3.14 22.66
C TRP A 240 15.08 4.03 21.42
N LEU A 241 15.73 5.15 21.70
CA LEU A 241 16.40 6.13 20.85
C LEU A 241 17.92 5.90 21.06
N PRO A 242 18.86 6.38 20.22
CA PRO A 242 19.03 7.80 19.83
C PRO A 242 18.88 8.09 18.33
#